data_AF-A0AAC9T2R9-F1
#
_entry.id   AF-A0AAC9T2R9-F1
#
_cell.length_a   1.000
_cell.length_b   1.000
_cell.length_c   1.000
_cell.angle_alpha   90.00
_cell.angle_beta   90.00
_cell.angle_gamma   90.00
#
_symmetry.space_group_name_H-M   'P 1'
#
loop_
_entity.id
_entity.type
_entity.pdbx_description
1 polymer ?
#
loop_
_entity_poly.entity_id
_entity_poly.type
_entity_poly.pdbx_seq_one_letter_code
_entity_poly.pdbx_strand_id
1 'polypeptide(L)'
;MSANEDGSQIEIADELAEVARSLAHATRTVPRPSDSYELLGVLQVAQQSLAQVYTHLATWHRDTVEGTHCNGTDGHSLYGVPATVAGASEQVTLLLKIAAASASETADLVGKAQAANGVVCWFDEVKETA
;
A
#
# COMPACT_ATOMS: atom_id res chain seq x y z
N MET A 1 -5.23 25.12 -4.43
CA MET A 1 -6.42 24.34 -4.01
C MET A 1 -5.88 23.24 -3.12
N SER A 2 -6.02 23.37 -1.80
CA SER A 2 -5.48 22.40 -0.85
C SER A 2 -6.34 21.14 -0.89
N ALA A 3 -5.75 20.00 -1.23
CA ALA A 3 -6.40 18.68 -1.29
C ALA A 3 -6.70 18.07 0.10
N ASN A 4 -6.82 18.91 1.14
CA ASN A 4 -7.20 18.50 2.49
C ASN A 4 -8.55 19.15 2.79
N GLU A 5 -9.60 18.69 2.11
CA GLU A 5 -10.96 18.82 2.63
C GLU A 5 -11.21 17.56 3.49
N ASP A 6 -11.45 17.79 4.77
CA ASP A 6 -11.54 16.77 5.82
C ASP A 6 -12.55 15.68 5.44
N GLY A 7 -12.04 14.49 5.07
CA GLY A 7 -12.84 13.32 4.67
C GLY A 7 -12.42 12.68 3.35
N SER A 8 -11.90 13.46 2.40
CA SER A 8 -11.59 12.96 1.05
C SER A 8 -10.53 11.84 1.04
N GLN A 9 -9.55 11.90 1.94
CA GLN A 9 -8.49 10.88 1.99
C GLN A 9 -8.98 9.50 2.45
N ILE A 10 -9.96 9.45 3.36
CA ILE A 10 -10.55 8.20 3.83
C ILE A 10 -11.45 7.61 2.75
N GLU A 11 -12.24 8.44 2.06
CA GLU A 11 -13.06 8.00 0.92
C GLU A 11 -12.20 7.39 -0.20
N ILE A 12 -11.08 8.04 -0.56
CA ILE A 12 -10.13 7.50 -1.54
C ILE A 12 -9.51 6.18 -1.07
N ALA A 13 -9.16 6.08 0.22
CA ALA A 13 -8.60 4.85 0.78
C ALA A 13 -9.61 3.70 0.78
N ASP A 14 -10.89 3.98 1.02
CA ASP A 14 -11.98 3.00 0.95
C ASP A 14 -12.21 2.53 -0.49
N GLU A 15 -12.23 3.45 -1.46
CA GLU A 15 -12.32 3.11 -2.88
C GLU A 15 -11.14 2.24 -3.33
N LEU A 16 -9.91 2.58 -2.92
CA LEU A 16 -8.73 1.76 -3.17
C LEU A 16 -8.91 0.33 -2.62
N ALA A 17 -9.44 0.18 -1.41
CA ALA A 17 -9.66 -1.12 -0.78
C ALA A 17 -10.70 -1.97 -1.55
N GLU A 18 -11.80 -1.36 -2.00
CA GLU A 18 -12.83 -2.05 -2.77
C GLU A 18 -12.35 -2.44 -4.18
N VAL A 19 -11.60 -1.56 -4.85
CA VAL A 19 -10.99 -1.85 -6.15
C VAL A 19 -9.96 -2.98 -6.02
N ALA A 20 -9.09 -2.93 -5.01
CA ALA A 20 -8.12 -3.99 -4.75
C ALA A 20 -8.79 -5.34 -4.45
N ARG A 21 -9.89 -5.34 -3.69
CA ARG A 21 -10.69 -6.54 -3.42
C ARG A 21 -11.31 -7.10 -4.70
N SER A 22 -11.87 -6.23 -5.54
CA SER A 22 -12.45 -6.60 -6.82
C SER A 22 -11.40 -7.19 -7.76
N LEU A 23 -10.21 -6.58 -7.81
CA LEU A 23 -9.08 -7.08 -8.58
C LEU A 23 -8.60 -8.46 -8.07
N ALA A 24 -8.49 -8.63 -6.75
CA ALA A 24 -8.13 -9.93 -6.15
C ALA A 24 -9.16 -11.03 -6.45
N HIS A 25 -10.44 -10.67 -6.60
CA HIS A 25 -11.46 -11.61 -7.05
C HIS A 25 -11.29 -11.94 -8.55
N ALA A 26 -11.10 -10.92 -9.39
CA ALA A 26 -10.94 -11.07 -10.83
C ALA A 26 -9.72 -11.91 -11.20
N THR A 27 -8.59 -11.74 -10.49
CA THR A 27 -7.33 -12.47 -10.78
C THR A 27 -7.36 -13.95 -10.39
N ARG A 28 -8.44 -14.45 -9.77
CA ARG A 28 -8.66 -15.90 -9.60
C ARG A 28 -8.68 -16.65 -10.93
N THR A 29 -9.10 -15.97 -11.99
CA THR A 29 -9.11 -16.47 -13.35
C THR A 29 -8.53 -15.39 -14.24
N VAL A 30 -7.45 -15.68 -14.96
CA VAL A 30 -6.89 -14.73 -15.94
C VAL A 30 -7.35 -15.19 -17.32
N PRO A 31 -8.52 -14.74 -17.82
CA PRO A 31 -9.09 -15.20 -19.08
C PRO A 31 -8.22 -14.83 -20.28
N ARG A 32 -7.44 -13.75 -20.14
CA ARG A 32 -6.48 -13.28 -21.13
C ARG A 32 -5.07 -13.28 -20.56
N PRO A 33 -4.34 -14.41 -20.68
CA PRO A 33 -2.97 -14.51 -20.17
C PRO A 33 -2.02 -13.47 -20.76
N SER A 34 -2.27 -12.97 -21.98
CA SER A 34 -1.55 -11.85 -22.61
C SER A 34 -1.52 -10.58 -21.74
N ASP A 35 -2.61 -10.30 -21.02
CA ASP A 35 -2.80 -9.08 -20.24
C ASP A 35 -2.00 -9.11 -18.93
N SER A 36 -1.45 -10.28 -18.56
CA SER A 36 -0.66 -10.48 -17.34
C SER A 36 0.56 -9.54 -17.25
N TYR A 37 1.17 -9.17 -18.39
CA TYR A 37 2.29 -8.24 -18.41
C TYR A 37 1.87 -6.83 -18.00
N GLU A 38 0.75 -6.34 -18.54
CA GLU A 38 0.23 -5.02 -18.21
C GLU A 38 -0.28 -4.98 -16.77
N LEU A 39 -0.99 -6.04 -16.33
CA LEU A 39 -1.47 -6.18 -14.97
C LEU A 39 -0.33 -6.10 -13.95
N LEU A 40 0.78 -6.79 -14.19
CA LEU A 40 1.96 -6.73 -13.31
C LEU A 40 2.57 -5.31 -13.27
N GLY A 41 2.59 -4.59 -14.38
CA GLY A 41 3.05 -3.19 -14.42
C GLY A 41 2.17 -2.24 -13.61
N VAL A 42 0.85 -2.38 -13.74
CA VAL A 42 -0.10 -1.58 -12.95
C VAL A 42 0.04 -1.88 -11.46
N LEU A 43 0.20 -3.15 -11.08
CA LEU A 43 0.42 -3.55 -9.69
C LEU A 43 1.75 -3.01 -9.12
N GLN A 44 2.82 -2.98 -9.92
CA GLN A 44 4.08 -2.35 -9.52
C GLN A 44 3.88 -0.86 -9.18
N VAL A 45 3.20 -0.12 -10.06
CA VAL A 45 2.95 1.33 -9.86
C VAL A 45 2.05 1.57 -8.64
N ALA A 46 1.02 0.75 -8.46
CA ALA A 46 0.16 0.81 -7.27
C ALA A 46 0.97 0.60 -5.98
N GLN A 47 1.89 -0.36 -5.98
CA GLN A 47 2.73 -0.66 -4.84
C GLN A 47 3.72 0.48 -4.52
N GLN A 48 4.30 1.12 -5.53
CA GLN A 48 5.13 2.33 -5.34
C GLN A 48 4.33 3.49 -4.74
N SER A 49 3.08 3.65 -5.18
CA SER A 49 2.18 4.68 -4.65
C SER A 49 1.85 4.42 -3.18
N LEU A 50 1.59 3.16 -2.80
CA LEU A 50 1.40 2.77 -1.40
C LEU A 50 2.65 3.04 -0.54
N ALA A 51 3.85 2.80 -1.06
CA ALA A 51 5.09 3.14 -0.36
C ALA A 51 5.18 4.65 -0.03
N GLN A 52 4.75 5.51 -0.94
CA GLN A 52 4.69 6.96 -0.73
C GLN A 52 3.64 7.33 0.32
N VAL A 53 2.44 6.73 0.27
CA VAL A 53 1.39 6.94 1.28
C VAL A 53 1.92 6.63 2.68
N TYR A 54 2.56 5.48 2.88
CA TYR A 54 3.14 5.11 4.18
C TYR A 54 4.25 6.07 4.61
N THR A 55 5.08 6.56 3.68
CA THR A 55 6.12 7.56 3.97
C THR A 55 5.53 8.90 4.42
N HIS A 56 4.45 9.35 3.77
CA HIS A 56 3.74 10.57 4.13
C HIS A 56 3.08 10.45 5.50
N LEU A 57 2.40 9.33 5.78
CA LEU A 57 1.81 9.08 7.09
C LEU A 57 2.87 8.98 8.19
N ALA A 58 4.02 8.34 7.93
CA ALA A 58 5.13 8.30 8.89
C ALA A 58 5.68 9.69 9.21
N THR A 59 5.75 10.55 8.19
CA THR A 59 6.20 11.94 8.35
C THR A 59 5.20 12.75 9.16
N TRP A 60 3.91 12.62 8.86
CA TRP A 60 2.85 13.27 9.62
C TRP A 60 2.84 12.84 11.10
N HIS A 61 2.99 11.54 11.38
CA HIS A 61 3.06 11.04 12.76
C HIS A 61 4.29 11.53 13.52
N ARG A 62 5.45 11.61 12.86
CA ARG A 62 6.67 12.16 13.47
C ARG A 62 6.50 13.64 13.84
N ASP A 63 5.81 14.40 12.99
CA ASP A 63 5.64 15.85 13.15
C ASP A 63 4.42 16.19 14.05
N THR A 64 3.74 15.17 14.59
CA THR A 64 2.62 15.32 15.53
C THR A 64 3.11 15.85 16.88
N VAL A 65 2.36 16.79 17.46
CA VAL A 65 2.72 17.48 18.71
C VAL A 65 1.60 17.33 19.71
N GLU A 66 1.93 16.86 20.91
CA GLU A 66 0.99 16.74 22.04
C GLU A 66 0.42 18.12 22.43
N GLY A 67 -0.89 18.18 22.66
CA GLY A 67 -1.61 19.43 22.97
C GLY A 67 -1.94 20.30 21.75
N THR A 68 -1.45 19.96 20.55
CA THR A 68 -1.84 20.60 19.28
C THR A 68 -2.60 19.64 18.37
N HIS A 69 -2.02 18.45 18.13
CA HIS A 69 -2.55 17.46 17.20
C HIS A 69 -3.23 16.27 17.92
N CYS A 70 -2.92 16.05 19.19
CA CYS A 70 -3.51 14.98 20.01
C CYS A 70 -3.64 15.40 21.48
N ASN A 71 -4.58 14.81 22.21
CA ASN A 71 -4.92 15.17 23.60
C ASN A 71 -4.26 14.26 24.65
N GLY A 72 -3.07 13.72 24.36
CA GLY A 72 -2.39 12.75 25.22
C GLY A 72 -2.61 11.30 24.78
N THR A 73 -2.28 10.36 25.66
CA THR A 73 -2.51 8.91 25.47
C THR A 73 -3.74 8.44 26.26
N ASP A 74 -4.32 7.32 25.85
CA ASP A 74 -5.41 6.64 26.57
C ASP A 74 -4.91 5.88 27.82
N GLY A 75 -3.62 6.00 28.16
CA GLY A 75 -2.98 5.31 29.26
C GLY A 75 -2.61 3.85 28.98
N HIS A 76 -2.87 3.33 27.79
CA HIS A 76 -2.38 2.01 27.39
C HIS A 76 -0.94 2.07 26.88
N SER A 77 -0.12 1.12 27.34
CA SER A 77 1.22 0.88 26.81
C SER A 77 1.22 -0.40 26.01
N LEU A 78 1.85 -0.34 24.83
CA LEU A 78 2.28 -1.53 24.12
C LEU A 78 3.57 -2.03 24.76
N TYR A 79 3.80 -3.34 24.75
CA TYR A 79 5.01 -3.92 25.32
C TYR A 79 6.27 -3.34 24.66
N GLY A 80 7.18 -2.79 25.46
CA GLY A 80 8.40 -2.14 24.98
C GLY A 80 8.22 -0.71 24.45
N VAL A 81 7.01 -0.15 24.49
CA VAL A 81 6.70 1.22 24.05
C VAL A 81 6.27 2.06 25.26
N PRO A 82 6.89 3.24 25.50
CA PRO A 82 6.44 4.15 26.54
C PRO A 82 4.96 4.55 26.35
N ALA A 83 4.19 4.60 27.43
CA ALA A 83 2.78 5.03 27.43
C ALA A 83 2.60 6.55 27.23
N THR A 84 3.41 7.15 26.36
CA THR A 84 3.45 8.59 26.07
C THR A 84 3.12 8.85 24.61
N VAL A 85 2.65 10.07 24.29
CA VAL A 85 2.37 10.45 22.90
C VAL A 85 3.62 10.30 22.04
N ALA A 86 4.78 10.70 22.58
CA ALA A 86 6.07 10.54 21.90
C ALA A 86 6.39 9.07 21.61
N GLY A 87 6.23 8.17 22.59
CA GLY A 87 6.48 6.74 22.41
C GLY A 87 5.55 6.09 21.38
N ALA A 88 4.25 6.40 21.45
CA ALA A 88 3.27 5.90 20.48
C ALA A 88 3.53 6.44 19.06
N SER A 89 3.81 7.75 18.93
CA SER A 89 4.08 8.39 17.64
C SER A 89 5.37 7.87 17.01
N GLU A 90 6.42 7.65 17.81
CA GLU A 90 7.67 7.02 17.37
C GLU A 90 7.42 5.60 16.88
N GLN A 91 6.64 4.80 17.62
CA GLN A 91 6.31 3.43 17.23
C GLN A 91 5.54 3.36 15.92
N VAL A 92 4.51 4.21 15.73
CA VAL A 92 3.75 4.28 14.49
C VAL A 92 4.64 4.74 13.33
N THR A 93 5.47 5.77 13.54
CA THR A 93 6.44 6.25 12.56
C THR A 93 7.39 5.13 12.11
N LEU A 94 7.90 4.34 13.06
CA LEU A 94 8.79 3.23 12.77
C LEU A 94 8.10 2.16 11.92
N LEU A 95 6.89 1.73 12.32
CA LEU A 95 6.13 0.70 11.60
C LEU A 95 5.78 1.15 10.18
N LEU A 96 5.37 2.40 10.00
CA LEU A 96 5.06 2.96 8.69
C LEU A 96 6.30 3.07 7.80
N LYS A 97 7.48 3.40 8.36
CA LYS A 97 8.75 3.37 7.60
C LYS A 97 9.10 1.95 7.14
N ILE A 98 8.90 0.95 7.99
CA ILE A 98 9.09 -0.45 7.62
C ILE A 98 8.11 -0.84 6.51
N ALA A 99 6.83 -0.50 6.65
CA ALA A 99 5.82 -0.76 5.63
C ALA A 99 6.15 -0.09 4.28
N ALA A 100 6.63 1.15 4.29
CA ALA A 100 7.08 1.86 3.09
C ALA A 100 8.27 1.16 2.39
N ALA A 101 9.24 0.68 3.16
CA ALA A 101 10.38 -0.06 2.64
C ALA A 101 9.96 -1.41 2.04
N SER A 102 9.15 -2.19 2.76
CA SER A 102 8.58 -3.45 2.26
C SER A 102 7.70 -3.24 1.03
N ALA A 103 6.97 -2.13 0.96
CA ALA A 103 6.18 -1.79 -0.22
C ALA A 103 7.08 -1.52 -1.44
N SER A 104 8.13 -0.73 -1.27
CA SER A 104 9.12 -0.48 -2.33
C SER A 104 9.79 -1.77 -2.80
N GLU A 105 10.19 -2.64 -1.89
CA GLU A 105 10.78 -3.95 -2.21
C GLU A 105 9.80 -4.84 -2.98
N THR A 106 8.53 -4.85 -2.57
CA THR A 106 7.47 -5.59 -3.28
C THR A 106 7.31 -5.05 -4.70
N ALA A 107 7.35 -3.73 -4.91
CA ALA A 107 7.26 -3.14 -6.25
C ALA A 107 8.42 -3.60 -7.14
N ASP A 108 9.65 -3.66 -6.60
CA ASP A 108 10.81 -4.15 -7.33
C ASP A 108 10.68 -5.63 -7.72
N LEU A 109 10.14 -6.46 -6.81
CA LEU A 109 9.88 -7.87 -7.07
C LEU A 109 8.80 -8.05 -8.16
N VAL A 110 7.73 -7.26 -8.11
CA VAL A 110 6.67 -7.28 -9.14
C VAL A 110 7.23 -6.82 -10.49
N GLY A 111 8.08 -5.79 -10.53
CA GLY A 111 8.75 -5.36 -11.77
C GLY A 111 9.67 -6.43 -12.36
N LYS A 112 10.40 -7.18 -11.52
CA LYS A 112 11.18 -8.34 -11.97
C LYS A 112 10.28 -9.45 -12.52
N ALA A 113 9.15 -9.72 -11.87
CA ALA A 113 8.17 -10.69 -12.35
C ALA A 113 7.57 -10.26 -13.70
N GLN A 114 7.25 -8.98 -13.87
CA GLN A 114 6.79 -8.40 -15.13
C GLN A 114 7.80 -8.61 -16.25
N ALA A 115 9.08 -8.30 -15.99
CA ALA A 115 10.15 -8.49 -16.97
C ALA A 115 10.31 -9.95 -17.38
N ALA A 116 10.27 -10.89 -16.42
CA ALA A 116 10.28 -12.32 -16.71
C ALA A 116 9.04 -12.75 -17.51
N ASN A 117 7.86 -12.22 -17.17
CA ASN A 117 6.61 -12.49 -17.87
C ASN A 117 6.64 -12.03 -19.33
N GLY A 118 7.32 -10.93 -19.64
CA GLY A 118 7.46 -10.42 -21.01
C GLY A 118 8.24 -11.34 -21.96
N VAL A 119 8.96 -12.34 -21.43
CA VAL A 119 9.65 -13.36 -22.25
C VAL A 119 8.72 -14.54 -22.57
N VAL A 120 7.60 -14.67 -21.86
CA VAL A 120 6.63 -15.76 -22.05
C VAL A 120 5.67 -15.39 -23.18
N CYS A 121 5.63 -16.24 -24.22
CA CYS A 121 4.67 -16.12 -25.31
C CYS A 121 3.31 -16.67 -24.88
N TRP A 122 2.53 -15.84 -24.19
CA TRP A 122 1.16 -16.17 -23.78
C TRP A 122 0.19 -16.23 -24.96
N PHE A 123 -0.84 -17.06 -24.84
CA PHE A 123 -2.01 -17.00 -25.73
C PHE A 123 -2.95 -15.88 -25.27
N ASP A 124 -3.67 -15.27 -26.20
CA ASP A 124 -4.68 -14.25 -25.91
C ASP A 124 -5.87 -14.82 -25.12
N GLU A 125 -6.18 -16.09 -25.30
CA GLU A 125 -7.21 -16.82 -24.53
C GLU A 125 -6.64 -18.18 -24.08
N VAL A 126 -7.07 -18.63 -22.89
CA VAL A 126 -6.70 -19.97 -22.39
C VAL A 126 -7.26 -21.02 -23.35
N LYS A 127 -6.37 -21.84 -23.93
CA LYS A 127 -6.79 -22.96 -24.76
C LYS A 127 -7.26 -24.11 -23.88
N GLU A 128 -8.53 -24.51 -24.02
CA GLU A 128 -8.99 -25.79 -23.50
C GLU A 128 -8.30 -26.90 -24.29
N THR A 129 -7.51 -27.73 -23.62
CA THR A 129 -6.94 -28.93 -24.23
C THR A 129 -8.06 -29.93 -24.48
N ALA A 130 -8.39 -30.16 -25.75
CA ALA A 130 -9.34 -31.19 -26.20
C ALA A 130 -8.84 -32.61 -25.95
#